data_AF-A0A225SZD3-F1
#
_entry.id   AF-A0A225SZD3-F1
#
_cell.length_a   1.000
_cell.length_b   1.000
_cell.length_c   1.000
_cell.angle_alpha   90.00
_cell.angle_beta   90.00
_cell.angle_gamma   90.00
#
_symmetry.space_group_name_H-M   'P 1'
#
loop_
_entity.id
_entity.type
_entity.pdbx_description
1 polymer ?
#
loop_
_entity_poly.entity_id
_entity_poly.type
_entity_poly.pdbx_seq_one_letter_code
_entity_poly.pdbx_strand_id
1 'polypeptide(L)'
;MRGPAGCLSPQSIKIERWRESGCARGREAHKNYKNALGDDGYEFNKALPGGSRPDALNYTNNTVRELKPDNPDAMRQGWRQLENYAKELEELTGQLWNKVLDTHRR
;
A
#
# COMPACT_ATOMS: atom_id res chain seq x y z
N MET A 1 12.41 37.60 44.37
CA MET A 1 12.20 37.08 42.99
C MET A 1 10.99 37.78 42.37
N ARG A 2 11.19 38.77 41.48
CA ARG A 2 10.15 39.28 40.56
C ARG A 2 10.87 39.82 39.31
N GLY A 3 10.89 39.02 38.24
CA GLY A 3 11.36 39.44 36.92
C GLY A 3 10.24 40.15 36.16
N PRO A 4 10.55 41.16 35.31
CA PRO A 4 9.55 41.99 34.65
C PRO A 4 9.10 41.49 33.28
N ALA A 5 8.02 42.13 32.83
CA ALA A 5 7.28 42.08 31.58
C ALA A 5 8.04 41.74 30.29
N GLY A 6 7.39 40.93 29.46
CA GLY A 6 7.69 40.76 28.04
C GLY A 6 6.43 40.38 27.25
N CYS A 7 5.86 41.38 26.57
CA CYS A 7 4.98 41.29 25.39
C CYS A 7 3.84 40.26 25.36
N LEU A 8 2.63 40.72 25.69
CA LEU A 8 1.38 40.11 25.21
C LEU A 8 1.23 40.39 23.70
N SER A 9 1.58 39.42 22.86
CA SER A 9 1.04 39.32 21.51
C SER A 9 -0.25 38.48 21.56
N PRO A 10 -1.30 38.79 20.76
CA PRO A 10 -2.45 37.92 20.68
C PRO A 10 -2.02 36.66 19.94
N GLN A 11 -1.90 35.53 20.64
CA GLN A 11 -1.69 34.25 19.98
C GLN A 11 -2.93 33.93 19.16
N SER A 12 -2.81 34.22 17.88
CA SER A 12 -3.74 33.83 16.83
C SER A 12 -3.87 32.31 16.83
N ILE A 13 -5.10 31.84 16.94
CA ILE A 13 -5.48 30.44 16.77
C ILE A 13 -4.89 29.93 15.44
N LYS A 14 -3.87 29.08 15.51
CA LYS A 14 -3.39 28.29 14.36
C LYS A 14 -3.71 26.82 14.60
N ILE A 15 -4.97 26.49 14.32
CA ILE A 15 -5.42 25.26 13.65
C ILE A 15 -4.35 24.16 13.56
N GLU A 16 -4.45 23.20 14.47
CA GLU A 16 -3.90 21.85 14.28
C GLU A 16 -4.50 21.26 12.99
N ARG A 17 -3.70 21.25 11.92
CA ARG A 17 -3.96 20.45 10.74
C ARG A 17 -2.87 19.39 10.63
N TRP A 18 -2.94 18.40 11.51
CA TRP A 18 -2.31 17.11 11.22
C TRP A 18 -2.99 16.58 9.96
N ARG A 19 -2.29 16.65 8.82
CA ARG A 19 -2.66 15.88 7.63
C ARG A 19 -2.69 14.43 8.08
N GLU A 20 -3.88 13.86 8.24
CA GLU A 20 -4.07 12.41 8.12
C GLU A 20 -3.57 12.02 6.74
N SER A 21 -2.29 11.69 6.72
CA SER A 21 -1.53 11.31 5.55
C SER A 21 -2.25 10.13 4.89
N GLY A 22 -2.40 10.14 3.56
CA GLY A 22 -3.08 9.08 2.80
C GLY A 22 -2.58 7.66 3.08
N CYS A 23 -1.47 7.52 3.79
CA CYS A 23 -0.93 6.31 4.37
C CYS A 23 -1.90 5.60 5.36
N ALA A 24 -2.66 6.33 6.18
CA ALA A 24 -3.63 5.72 7.10
C ALA A 24 -4.78 5.04 6.34
N ARG A 25 -5.36 5.76 5.36
CA ARG A 25 -6.44 5.24 4.50
C ARG A 25 -5.97 4.11 3.57
N GLY A 26 -4.73 4.17 3.08
CA GLY A 26 -4.14 3.08 2.31
C GLY A 26 -4.03 1.78 3.11
N ARG A 27 -3.64 1.86 4.39
CA ARG A 27 -3.60 0.69 5.29
C ARG A 27 -4.98 0.10 5.56
N GLU A 28 -6.01 0.93 5.72
CA GLU A 28 -7.39 0.44 5.86
C GLU A 28 -7.89 -0.26 4.58
N ALA A 29 -7.66 0.34 3.41
CA ALA A 29 -8.01 -0.29 2.14
C ALA A 29 -7.34 -1.67 1.99
N HIS A 30 -6.06 -1.76 2.34
CA HIS A 30 -5.31 -3.01 2.29
C HIS A 30 -5.83 -4.06 3.31
N LYS A 31 -6.22 -3.64 4.52
CA LYS A 31 -6.89 -4.54 5.50
C LYS A 31 -8.23 -5.04 4.96
N ASN A 32 -9.02 -4.16 4.35
CA ASN A 32 -10.33 -4.53 3.82
C ASN A 32 -10.22 -5.45 2.59
N TYR A 33 -9.17 -5.28 1.80
CA TYR A 33 -8.87 -6.13 0.65
C TYR A 33 -8.55 -7.58 1.04
N LYS A 34 -7.80 -7.77 2.14
CA LYS A 34 -7.62 -9.12 2.71
C LYS A 34 -8.95 -9.77 3.09
N ASN A 35 -9.87 -9.01 3.68
CA ASN A 35 -11.21 -9.51 4.01
C ASN A 35 -12.05 -9.78 2.75
N ALA A 36 -11.91 -8.97 1.70
CA ALA A 36 -12.65 -9.10 0.45
C ALA A 36 -12.22 -10.30 -0.39
N LEU A 37 -10.93 -10.65 -0.37
CA LEU A 37 -10.40 -11.85 -1.04
C LEU A 37 -10.68 -13.15 -0.26
N GLY A 38 -11.00 -13.07 1.03
CA GLY A 38 -11.31 -14.25 1.84
C GLY A 38 -10.15 -15.25 1.96
N ASP A 39 -10.48 -16.50 2.29
CA ASP A 39 -9.53 -17.61 2.46
C ASP A 39 -9.32 -18.41 1.16
N ASP A 40 -9.20 -17.69 0.03
CA ASP A 40 -9.05 -18.26 -1.32
C ASP A 40 -7.61 -18.78 -1.60
N GLY A 41 -6.85 -19.14 -0.57
CA GLY A 41 -5.45 -19.56 -0.70
C GLY A 41 -4.50 -18.43 -1.08
N TYR A 42 -4.89 -17.18 -0.85
CA TYR A 42 -4.01 -16.02 -1.01
C TYR A 42 -3.13 -15.85 0.22
N GLU A 43 -1.82 -15.84 0.00
CA GLU A 43 -0.83 -15.44 0.97
C GLU A 43 -0.58 -13.93 0.85
N PHE A 44 -0.87 -13.21 1.92
CA PHE A 44 -0.73 -11.76 2.01
C PHE A 44 0.58 -11.39 2.69
N ASN A 45 1.22 -10.29 2.27
CA ASN A 45 2.45 -9.76 2.89
C ASN A 45 3.65 -10.73 2.92
N LYS A 46 3.66 -11.75 2.04
CA LYS A 46 4.82 -12.64 1.94
C LYS A 46 5.95 -11.95 1.20
N ALA A 47 7.15 -12.00 1.79
CA ALA A 47 8.34 -11.47 1.15
C ALA A 47 8.82 -12.46 0.08
N LEU A 48 9.03 -11.93 -1.12
CA LEU A 48 9.79 -12.62 -2.16
C LEU A 48 11.30 -12.56 -1.83
N PRO A 49 12.13 -13.45 -2.39
CA PRO A 49 13.58 -13.45 -2.21
C PRO A 49 14.27 -12.09 -2.47
N GLY A 50 13.74 -11.29 -3.38
CA GLY A 50 14.15 -9.92 -3.71
C GLY A 50 13.72 -8.87 -2.69
N GLY A 51 13.11 -9.27 -1.57
CA GLY A 51 12.68 -8.40 -0.47
C GLY A 51 11.36 -7.66 -0.72
N SER A 52 10.79 -7.81 -1.92
CA SER A 52 9.50 -7.22 -2.30
C SER A 52 8.34 -7.99 -1.68
N ARG A 53 7.23 -7.30 -1.42
CA ARG A 53 6.04 -7.85 -0.78
C ARG A 53 4.81 -7.52 -1.61
N PRO A 54 4.35 -8.42 -2.49
CA PRO A 54 3.07 -8.25 -3.16
C PRO A 54 1.92 -8.22 -2.13
N ASP A 55 0.86 -7.49 -2.49
CA ASP A 55 -0.31 -7.35 -1.62
C ASP A 55 -1.01 -8.69 -1.38
N ALA A 56 -1.22 -9.47 -2.45
CA ALA A 56 -1.73 -10.84 -2.36
C ALA A 56 -1.07 -11.75 -3.39
N LEU A 57 -0.75 -12.98 -2.97
CA LEU A 57 -0.07 -13.97 -3.80
C LEU A 57 -0.76 -15.33 -3.68
N ASN A 58 -1.11 -15.95 -4.79
CA ASN A 58 -1.71 -17.28 -4.80
C ASN A 58 -0.86 -18.21 -5.66
N TYR A 59 -0.15 -19.13 -5.00
CA TYR A 59 0.71 -20.13 -5.65
C TYR A 59 -0.09 -21.25 -6.32
N THR A 60 -1.34 -21.50 -5.93
CA THR A 60 -2.19 -22.52 -6.56
C THR A 60 -2.57 -22.11 -7.98
N ASN A 61 -2.90 -20.83 -8.16
CA ASN A 61 -3.33 -20.25 -9.44
C ASN A 61 -2.21 -19.43 -10.13
N ASN A 62 -0.99 -19.46 -9.59
CA ASN A 62 0.14 -18.61 -9.99
C ASN A 62 -0.29 -17.15 -10.24
N THR A 63 -1.03 -16.57 -9.30
CA THR A 63 -1.61 -15.24 -9.44
C THR A 63 -1.02 -14.29 -8.41
N VAL A 64 -0.48 -13.17 -8.89
CA VAL A 64 -0.01 -12.05 -8.07
C VAL A 64 -0.95 -10.86 -8.23
N ARG A 65 -1.40 -10.29 -7.11
CA ARG A 65 -2.28 -9.13 -7.09
C ARG A 65 -1.66 -7.96 -6.34
N GLU A 66 -1.92 -6.77 -6.87
CA GLU A 66 -1.55 -5.49 -6.25
C GLU A 66 -2.79 -4.59 -6.19
N LEU A 67 -3.03 -3.97 -5.04
CA LEU A 67 -4.10 -3.02 -4.84
C LEU A 67 -3.54 -1.59 -4.85
N LYS A 68 -4.03 -0.76 -5.78
CA LYS A 68 -3.67 0.66 -5.85
C LYS A 68 -4.91 1.56 -5.84
N PRO A 69 -4.79 2.83 -5.40
CA PRO A 69 -5.83 3.81 -5.63
C PRO A 69 -6.02 4.03 -7.15
N ASP A 70 -7.25 4.33 -7.57
CA ASP A 70 -7.64 4.65 -8.96
C ASP A 70 -7.07 6.02 -9.40
N ASN A 71 -5.74 6.07 -9.53
CA ASN A 71 -4.97 7.20 -10.04
C ASN A 71 -3.99 6.66 -11.09
N PRO A 72 -3.94 7.25 -12.30
CA PRO A 72 -3.03 6.82 -13.36
C PRO A 72 -1.58 6.61 -12.91
N ASP A 73 -1.05 7.47 -12.04
CA ASP A 73 0.34 7.37 -11.57
C ASP A 73 0.54 6.14 -10.68
N ALA A 74 -0.41 5.88 -9.79
CA ALA A 74 -0.38 4.74 -8.88
C ALA A 74 -0.57 3.42 -9.64
N MET A 75 -1.43 3.41 -10.67
CA MET A 75 -1.63 2.25 -11.52
C MET A 75 -0.36 1.91 -12.32
N ARG A 76 0.30 2.91 -12.93
CA ARG A 76 1.57 2.69 -13.65
C ARG A 76 2.66 2.13 -12.74
N GLN A 77 2.74 2.62 -11.49
CA GLN A 77 3.66 2.07 -10.49
C GLN A 77 3.28 0.64 -10.09
N GLY A 78 1.99 0.36 -9.90
CA GLY A 78 1.48 -0.98 -9.61
C GLY A 78 1.86 -2.00 -10.68
N TRP A 79 1.67 -1.66 -11.97
CA TRP A 79 2.07 -2.53 -13.08
C TRP A 79 3.57 -2.83 -13.12
N ARG A 80 4.42 -1.82 -12.90
CA ARG A 80 5.88 -2.03 -12.81
C ARG A 80 6.27 -2.96 -11.68
N GLN A 81 5.61 -2.86 -10.53
CA GLN A 81 5.84 -3.78 -9.42
C GLN A 81 5.37 -5.20 -9.77
N LEU A 82 4.18 -5.36 -10.34
CA LEU A 82 3.64 -6.64 -10.77
C LEU A 82 4.54 -7.33 -11.81
N GLU A 83 5.13 -6.58 -12.74
CA GLU A 83 6.10 -7.12 -13.71
C GLU A 83 7.35 -7.66 -13.03
N ASN A 84 7.91 -6.92 -12.08
CA ASN A 84 9.07 -7.38 -11.32
C ASN A 84 8.73 -8.63 -10.49
N TYR A 85 7.56 -8.66 -9.86
CA TYR A 85 7.12 -9.81 -9.05
C TYR A 85 6.88 -11.04 -9.91
N ALA A 86 6.16 -10.89 -11.03
CA ALA A 86 5.92 -11.99 -11.95
C ALA A 86 7.23 -12.55 -12.49
N LYS A 87 8.18 -11.69 -12.89
CA LYS A 87 9.50 -12.13 -13.36
C LYS A 87 10.26 -12.91 -12.29
N GLU A 88 10.33 -12.38 -11.07
CA GLU A 88 11.01 -13.06 -9.97
C GLU A 88 10.36 -14.41 -9.63
N LEU A 89 9.03 -14.45 -9.62
CA LEU A 89 8.27 -15.67 -9.37
C LEU A 89 8.40 -16.69 -10.51
N GLU A 90 8.42 -16.25 -11.76
CA GLU A 90 8.69 -17.06 -12.94
C GLU A 90 10.10 -17.68 -12.87
N GLU A 91 11.11 -16.90 -12.47
CA GLU A 91 12.48 -17.40 -12.27
C GLU A 91 12.57 -18.43 -11.14
N LEU A 92 11.80 -18.25 -10.06
CA LEU A 92 11.81 -19.14 -8.89
C LEU A 92 11.02 -20.43 -9.10
N THR A 93 9.87 -20.35 -9.77
CA THR A 93 8.94 -21.47 -9.93
C THR A 93 9.04 -22.15 -11.28
N GLY A 94 9.60 -21.48 -12.29
CA GLY A 94 9.62 -21.94 -13.68
C GLY A 94 8.23 -21.92 -14.35
N GLN A 95 7.23 -21.29 -13.73
CA GLN A 95 5.86 -21.22 -14.21
C GLN A 95 5.46 -19.78 -14.54
N LEU A 96 4.53 -19.59 -15.47
CA LEU A 96 4.00 -18.26 -15.80
C LEU A 96 3.10 -17.73 -14.69
N TRP A 97 3.21 -16.42 -14.40
CA TRP A 97 2.42 -15.77 -13.35
C TRP A 97 1.42 -14.76 -13.89
N ASN A 98 0.17 -14.89 -13.45
CA ASN A 98 -0.93 -13.98 -13.75
C ASN A 98 -0.82 -12.71 -12.91
N LYS A 99 -0.82 -11.56 -13.56
CA LYS A 99 -0.74 -10.23 -12.93
C LYS A 99 -2.11 -9.59 -12.87
N VAL A 100 -2.59 -9.25 -11.68
CA VAL A 100 -3.87 -8.56 -11.48
C VAL A 100 -3.61 -7.25 -10.75
N LEU A 101 -3.97 -6.14 -11.38
CA LEU A 101 -3.99 -4.84 -10.72
C LEU A 101 -5.43 -4.53 -10.31
N ASP A 102 -5.71 -4.56 -9.03
CA ASP A 102 -6.98 -4.13 -8.47
C ASP A 102 -6.90 -2.63 -8.14
N THR A 103 -7.95 -1.89 -8.51
CA THR A 103 -8.06 -0.46 -8.18
C THR A 103 -9.21 -0.20 -7.23
N HIS A 104 -9.00 0.71 -6.30
CA HIS A 104 -10.07 1.21 -5.44
C HIS A 104 -10.26 2.71 -5.66
N ARG A 105 -11.51 3.14 -5.80
CA ARG A 105 -11.86 4.57 -5.74
C ARG A 105 -11.85 5.05 -4.30
N ARG A 106 -11.49 6.32 -4.11
CA ARG A 106 -11.59 7.03 -2.84
C ARG A 106 -12.99 7.61 -2.68
#